data_AF-A0A913YIZ5-F1
#
_entry.id   AF-A0A913YIZ5-F1
#
_cell.length_a   1.000
_cell.length_b   1.000
_cell.length_c   1.000
_cell.angle_alpha   90.00
_cell.angle_beta   90.00
_cell.angle_gamma   90.00
#
_symmetry.space_group_name_H-M   'P 1'
#
loop_
_entity.id
_entity.type
_entity.pdbx_description
1 polymer ?
#
loop_
_entity_poly.entity_id
_entity_poly.type
_entity_poly.pdbx_seq_one_letter_code
_entity_poly.pdbx_strand_id
1 'polypeptide(L)'
;MFKNSLLEWAVHKITRETGNTIIHFAAHGSKENGQIALAPSKPTTYSSPAEEKDCILTMREVQEMGIRAQLVVLSCCYSGRGDIKSEGVVGMTRAFLAAGARAVVASLWAIDDTATMFFMLKFYSHLKNGESASKSLQQAMKDMRDIYEEPMYWAGFFLIGDDVTITV
;
A
#
# COMPACT_ATOMS: atom_id res chain seq x y z
N MET A 1 -7.58 18.11 12.63
CA MET A 1 -8.35 17.18 13.48
C MET A 1 -9.20 16.19 12.66
N PHE A 2 -9.73 16.56 11.49
CA PHE A 2 -10.56 15.67 10.63
C PHE A 2 -9.78 14.59 9.83
N LYS A 3 -8.52 14.84 9.45
CA LYS A 3 -7.71 13.85 8.70
C LYS A 3 -7.18 12.68 9.54
N ASN A 4 -6.95 12.86 10.85
CA ASN A 4 -6.52 11.76 11.71
C ASN A 4 -7.57 10.64 11.80
N SER A 5 -8.87 10.97 11.80
CA SER A 5 -9.92 9.95 11.81
C SER A 5 -10.09 9.25 10.46
N LEU A 6 -9.78 9.90 9.35
CA LEU A 6 -9.73 9.28 8.00
C LEU A 6 -8.62 8.23 7.91
N LEU A 7 -7.46 8.56 8.46
CA LEU A 7 -6.30 7.66 8.52
C LEU A 7 -6.56 6.44 9.42
N GLU A 8 -7.28 6.60 10.53
CA GLU A 8 -7.65 5.47 11.40
C GLU A 8 -8.62 4.47 10.74
N TRP A 9 -9.44 4.90 9.78
CA TRP A 9 -10.40 4.04 9.07
C TRP A 9 -9.86 3.44 7.77
N ALA A 10 -9.03 4.18 7.01
CA ALA A 10 -8.40 3.67 5.79
C ALA A 10 -7.27 2.65 6.08
N VAL A 11 -6.69 2.72 7.27
CA VAL A 11 -5.77 1.71 7.78
C VAL A 11 -6.59 0.55 8.33
N HIS A 12 -6.80 -0.49 7.51
CA HIS A 12 -7.15 -1.79 8.09
C HIS A 12 -5.89 -2.31 8.80
N LYS A 13 -5.80 -2.03 10.10
CA LYS A 13 -4.67 -2.40 10.94
C LYS A 13 -4.75 -3.91 11.20
N ILE A 14 -4.18 -4.70 10.30
CA ILE A 14 -4.06 -6.14 10.53
C ILE A 14 -2.94 -6.33 11.55
N THR A 15 -3.34 -6.89 12.70
CA THR A 15 -2.56 -7.32 13.87
C THR A 15 -1.97 -6.23 14.77
N ARG A 16 -2.58 -6.13 15.96
CA ARG A 16 -2.21 -5.23 17.06
C ARG A 16 -2.04 -6.06 18.34
N GLU A 17 -1.22 -7.12 18.31
CA GLU A 17 -0.97 -7.93 19.52
C GLU A 17 0.51 -8.27 19.80
N THR A 18 1.45 -8.19 18.84
CA THR A 18 2.83 -8.68 19.08
C THR A 18 3.98 -7.72 18.72
N GLY A 19 3.72 -6.45 18.42
CA GLY A 19 4.77 -5.50 18.02
C GLY A 19 5.24 -5.64 16.56
N ASN A 20 4.68 -6.62 15.83
CA ASN A 20 4.81 -6.79 14.40
C ASN A 20 3.60 -6.14 13.71
N THR A 21 3.73 -4.90 13.23
CA THR A 21 2.61 -4.20 12.60
C THR A 21 2.71 -4.28 11.08
N ILE A 22 1.71 -4.90 10.44
CA ILE A 22 1.42 -4.71 9.01
C ILE A 22 0.39 -3.58 8.89
N ILE A 23 0.61 -2.64 7.98
CA ILE A 23 -0.38 -1.62 7.63
C ILE A 23 -0.78 -1.83 6.17
N HIS A 24 -2.06 -2.13 5.94
CA HIS A 24 -2.61 -2.25 4.60
C HIS A 24 -3.43 -1.00 4.26
N PHE A 25 -3.13 -0.38 3.12
CA PHE A 25 -3.92 0.69 2.52
C PHE A 25 -4.62 0.14 1.28
N ALA A 26 -5.95 0.09 1.30
CA ALA A 26 -6.79 -0.19 0.14
C ALA A 26 -7.45 1.12 -0.29
N ALA A 27 -6.97 1.70 -1.39
CA ALA A 27 -7.36 3.04 -1.83
C ALA A 27 -7.09 3.21 -3.33
N HIS A 28 -7.54 4.33 -3.90
CA HIS A 28 -7.18 4.67 -5.27
C HIS A 28 -5.85 5.43 -5.27
N GLY A 29 -5.02 5.19 -6.29
CA GLY A 29 -3.81 5.98 -6.49
C GLY A 29 -3.88 6.78 -7.79
N SER A 30 -3.35 7.99 -7.76
CA SER A 30 -3.33 8.91 -8.90
C SER A 30 -2.35 8.43 -9.97
N LYS A 31 -2.82 8.38 -11.22
CA LYS A 31 -1.98 8.04 -12.38
C LYS A 31 -0.87 9.07 -12.62
N GLU A 32 -1.09 10.33 -12.24
CA GLU A 32 -0.19 11.45 -12.51
C GLU A 32 1.03 11.44 -11.58
N ASN A 33 0.81 11.22 -10.28
CA ASN A 33 1.84 11.47 -9.26
C ASN A 33 1.90 10.38 -8.16
N GLY A 34 1.10 9.32 -8.25
CA GLY A 34 1.11 8.21 -7.28
C GLY A 34 0.53 8.56 -5.90
N GLN A 35 -0.09 9.74 -5.74
CA GLN A 35 -0.78 10.11 -4.50
C GLN A 35 -1.93 9.16 -4.20
N ILE A 36 -2.21 8.93 -2.91
CA ILE A 36 -3.26 8.01 -2.47
C ILE A 36 -4.51 8.81 -2.11
N ALA A 37 -5.62 8.52 -2.79
CA ALA A 37 -6.94 9.06 -2.49
C ALA A 37 -7.69 8.11 -1.55
N LEU A 38 -7.94 8.58 -0.33
CA LEU A 38 -8.67 7.89 0.72
C LEU A 38 -10.17 8.16 0.61
N ALA A 39 -10.99 7.19 1.03
CA ALA A 39 -12.43 7.39 1.11
C ALA A 39 -12.79 8.42 2.20
N PRO A 40 -13.77 9.31 1.96
CA PRO A 40 -14.25 10.23 2.98
C PRO A 40 -14.88 9.47 4.16
N SER A 41 -14.62 9.92 5.39
CA SER A 41 -14.96 9.24 6.65
C SER A 41 -16.41 9.42 7.08
N LYS A 42 -17.15 10.30 6.42
CA LYS A 42 -18.57 10.53 6.68
C LYS A 42 -19.36 10.28 5.40
N PRO A 43 -20.46 9.51 5.44
CA PRO A 43 -21.44 9.57 4.36
C PRO A 43 -21.87 11.04 4.25
N THR A 44 -21.83 11.60 3.06
CA THR A 44 -22.22 12.99 2.79
C THR A 44 -23.72 13.15 2.99
N THR A 45 -24.18 13.15 4.24
CA THR A 45 -25.50 13.63 4.61
C THR A 45 -25.38 15.14 4.76
N TYR A 46 -25.74 15.84 3.69
CA TYR A 46 -26.05 17.27 3.64
C TYR A 46 -24.90 18.28 3.97
N SER A 47 -24.57 19.07 2.94
CA SER A 47 -24.22 20.50 2.95
C SER A 47 -22.81 20.98 2.53
N SER A 48 -21.86 20.10 2.21
CA SER A 48 -20.73 20.48 1.35
C SER A 48 -20.02 19.24 0.80
N PRO A 49 -19.65 19.20 -0.48
CA PRO A 49 -18.70 18.20 -0.97
C PRO A 49 -17.46 18.24 -0.07
N ALA A 50 -16.93 17.08 0.35
CA ALA A 50 -15.58 17.07 0.91
C ALA A 50 -14.64 17.65 -0.17
N GLU A 51 -13.82 18.64 0.18
CA GLU A 51 -12.86 19.15 -0.78
C GLU A 51 -11.92 18.01 -1.18
N GLU A 52 -11.62 17.88 -2.48
CA GLU A 52 -10.77 16.82 -3.02
C GLU A 52 -9.43 16.70 -2.26
N LYS A 53 -8.89 17.84 -1.81
CA LYS A 53 -7.67 17.95 -1.00
C LYS A 53 -7.74 17.28 0.38
N ASP A 54 -8.93 17.12 0.94
CA ASP A 54 -9.13 16.49 2.24
C ASP A 54 -9.08 14.96 2.16
N CYS A 55 -9.26 14.41 0.96
CA CYS A 55 -9.23 12.97 0.71
C CYS A 55 -7.88 12.48 0.20
N ILE A 56 -6.93 13.38 -0.14
CA ILE A 56 -5.61 12.99 -0.62
C ILE A 56 -4.63 12.87 0.56
N LEU A 57 -3.97 11.71 0.65
CA LEU A 57 -2.84 11.47 1.52
C LEU A 57 -1.55 11.91 0.83
N THR A 58 -0.92 12.93 1.39
CA THR A 58 0.33 13.51 0.87
C THR A 58 1.57 12.89 1.48
N MET A 59 2.70 12.94 0.78
CA MET A 59 4.00 12.47 1.29
C MET A 59 4.40 13.16 2.61
N ARG A 60 4.11 14.46 2.74
CA ARG A 60 4.40 15.25 3.94
C ARG A 60 3.62 14.72 5.14
N GLU A 61 2.32 14.49 4.98
CA GLU A 61 1.48 13.90 6.03
C GLU A 61 2.00 12.51 6.42
N VAL A 62 2.42 11.68 5.46
CA VAL A 62 3.02 10.36 5.75
C VAL A 62 4.28 10.48 6.60
N GLN A 63 5.19 11.39 6.26
CA GLN A 63 6.43 11.59 7.01
C GLN A 63 6.18 12.10 8.43
N GLU A 64 5.17 12.96 8.61
CA GLU A 64 4.79 13.51 9.92
C GLU A 64 4.02 12.49 10.79
N MET A 65 3.47 11.41 10.23
CA MET A 65 2.71 10.39 10.98
C MET A 65 3.54 9.53 11.94
N GLY A 66 4.85 9.38 11.73
CA GLY A 66 5.72 8.54 12.57
C GLY A 66 5.26 7.07 12.65
N ILE A 67 5.29 6.38 11.52
CA ILE A 67 4.81 5.00 11.39
C ILE A 67 5.84 4.01 11.94
N ARG A 68 5.40 3.10 12.83
CA ARG A 68 6.16 1.90 13.23
C ARG A 68 5.51 0.65 12.65
N ALA A 69 5.91 0.29 11.43
CA ALA A 69 5.44 -0.88 10.72
C ALA A 69 6.61 -1.71 10.19
N GLN A 70 6.49 -3.04 10.27
CA GLN A 70 7.43 -3.93 9.58
C GLN A 70 7.14 -3.95 8.09
N LEU A 71 5.86 -3.91 7.72
CA LEU A 71 5.43 -3.95 6.34
C LEU A 71 4.26 -2.99 6.12
N VAL A 72 4.38 -2.12 5.13
CA VAL A 72 3.27 -1.34 4.59
C VAL A 72 2.90 -1.93 3.23
N VAL A 73 1.61 -2.18 3.00
CA VAL A 73 1.11 -2.65 1.70
C VAL A 73 0.21 -1.59 1.12
N LEU A 74 0.61 -1.03 -0.02
CA LEU A 74 -0.14 -0.04 -0.78
C LEU A 74 -0.90 -0.74 -1.90
N SER A 75 -2.10 -1.22 -1.59
CA SER A 75 -3.05 -1.76 -2.57
C SER A 75 -3.77 -0.60 -3.29
N CYS A 76 -2.97 0.27 -3.92
CA CYS A 76 -3.44 1.41 -4.70
C CYS A 76 -2.73 1.42 -6.04
N CYS A 77 -3.46 1.60 -7.14
CA CYS A 77 -2.91 1.72 -8.48
C CYS A 77 -1.83 2.82 -8.54
N TYR A 78 -0.71 2.59 -9.22
CA TYR A 78 0.35 3.60 -9.40
C TYR A 78 1.01 4.10 -8.11
N SER A 79 0.78 3.47 -6.95
CA SER A 79 1.35 3.88 -5.65
C SER A 79 2.87 3.82 -5.59
N GLY A 80 3.49 3.08 -6.52
CA GLY A 80 4.93 3.04 -6.71
C GLY A 80 5.51 4.11 -7.63
N ARG A 81 4.66 4.94 -8.26
CA ARG A 81 5.10 6.08 -9.05
C ARG A 81 5.57 7.22 -8.14
N GLY A 82 6.41 8.07 -8.70
CA GLY A 82 6.90 9.27 -8.07
C GLY A 82 7.79 10.04 -9.03
N ASP A 83 8.26 11.20 -8.58
CA ASP A 83 9.17 12.03 -9.34
C ASP A 83 10.54 11.36 -9.45
N ILE A 84 11.03 11.19 -10.68
CA ILE A 84 12.38 10.68 -10.91
C ILE A 84 13.37 11.81 -10.68
N LYS A 85 14.23 11.66 -9.67
CA LYS A 85 15.37 12.55 -9.37
C LYS A 85 16.68 11.77 -9.53
N SER A 86 17.82 12.45 -9.42
CA SER A 86 19.16 11.81 -9.47
C SER A 86 19.35 10.73 -8.40
N GLU A 87 18.65 10.83 -7.27
CA GLU A 87 18.69 9.87 -6.16
C GLU A 87 17.67 8.72 -6.31
N GLY A 88 16.93 8.66 -7.42
CA GLY A 88 15.87 7.69 -7.66
C GLY A 88 14.46 8.28 -7.56
N VAL A 89 13.48 7.41 -7.34
CA VAL A 89 12.05 7.78 -7.33
C VAL A 89 11.68 8.41 -5.99
N VAL A 90 11.11 9.62 -6.04
CA VAL A 90 10.53 10.33 -4.89
C VAL A 90 9.02 10.20 -4.95
N GLY A 91 8.46 9.32 -4.11
CA GLY A 91 7.03 9.03 -4.08
C GLY A 91 6.58 8.47 -2.74
N MET A 92 5.37 7.91 -2.70
CA MET A 92 4.74 7.41 -1.47
C MET A 92 5.57 6.31 -0.79
N THR A 93 6.20 5.42 -1.55
CA THR A 93 7.08 4.37 -1.01
C THR A 93 8.24 4.96 -0.19
N ARG A 94 8.94 5.97 -0.72
CA ARG A 94 10.01 6.68 0.01
C ARG A 94 9.47 7.43 1.23
N ALA A 95 8.27 8.01 1.13
CA ALA A 95 7.62 8.68 2.26
C ALA A 95 7.31 7.71 3.42
N PHE A 96 6.77 6.52 3.13
CA PHE A 96 6.50 5.50 4.15
C PHE A 96 7.77 4.93 4.78
N LEU A 97 8.82 4.70 4.00
CA LEU A 97 10.13 4.30 4.54
C LEU A 97 10.70 5.39 5.46
N ALA A 98 10.65 6.66 5.04
CA ALA A 98 11.10 7.79 5.86
C ALA A 98 10.25 7.97 7.13
N ALA A 99 8.97 7.60 7.09
CA ALA A 99 8.08 7.62 8.26
C ALA A 99 8.40 6.52 9.29
N GLY A 100 9.22 5.52 8.93
CA GLY A 100 9.64 4.43 9.83
C GLY A 100 9.13 3.04 9.46
N ALA A 101 8.51 2.86 8.28
CA ALA A 101 8.24 1.53 7.75
C ALA A 101 9.56 0.82 7.39
N ARG A 102 9.70 -0.46 7.74
CA ARG A 102 10.89 -1.25 7.33
C ARG A 102 10.83 -1.70 5.88
N ALA A 103 9.63 -2.01 5.40
CA ALA A 103 9.40 -2.44 4.03
C ALA A 103 8.06 -1.94 3.50
N VAL A 104 7.97 -1.73 2.19
CA VAL A 104 6.77 -1.26 1.49
C VAL A 104 6.52 -2.09 0.23
N VAL A 105 5.32 -2.65 0.10
CA VAL A 105 4.80 -3.22 -1.17
C VAL A 105 3.95 -2.16 -1.86
N ALA A 106 4.16 -1.96 -3.16
CA ALA A 106 3.41 -1.01 -3.97
C ALA A 106 3.20 -1.53 -5.40
N SER A 107 2.36 -0.83 -6.18
CA SER A 107 2.08 -1.17 -7.57
C SER A 107 2.64 -0.14 -8.56
N LEU A 108 3.14 -0.61 -9.71
CA LEU A 108 3.66 0.21 -10.80
C LEU A 108 2.54 0.79 -11.68
N TRP A 109 1.46 0.04 -11.86
CA TRP A 109 0.30 0.38 -12.69
C TRP A 109 -1.01 -0.12 -12.08
N ALA A 110 -2.14 0.24 -12.71
CA ALA A 110 -3.45 -0.28 -12.35
C ALA A 110 -3.62 -1.72 -12.84
N ILE A 111 -3.98 -2.61 -11.92
CA ILE A 111 -4.29 -4.01 -12.18
C ILE A 111 -5.79 -4.19 -11.96
N ASP A 112 -6.42 -5.11 -12.70
CA ASP A 112 -7.82 -5.47 -12.50
C ASP A 112 -8.12 -5.82 -11.03
N ASP A 113 -9.31 -5.48 -10.54
CA ASP A 113 -9.68 -5.65 -9.13
C ASP A 113 -9.73 -7.12 -8.71
N THR A 114 -10.18 -8.02 -9.61
CA THR A 114 -10.23 -9.47 -9.34
C THR A 114 -8.82 -10.04 -9.25
N ALA A 115 -7.95 -9.64 -10.17
CA ALA A 115 -6.55 -10.04 -10.15
C ALA A 115 -5.82 -9.49 -8.91
N THR A 116 -6.09 -8.24 -8.53
CA THR A 116 -5.54 -7.61 -7.32
C THR A 116 -6.00 -8.34 -6.06
N MET A 117 -7.29 -8.68 -5.96
CA MET A 117 -7.82 -9.46 -4.84
C MET A 117 -7.14 -10.82 -4.74
N PHE A 118 -6.99 -11.52 -5.88
CA PHE A 118 -6.30 -12.80 -5.92
C PHE A 118 -4.83 -12.68 -5.47
N PHE A 119 -4.11 -11.67 -5.96
CA PHE A 119 -2.74 -11.37 -5.52
C PHE A 119 -2.67 -11.21 -4.00
N MET A 120 -3.53 -10.37 -3.42
CA MET A 120 -3.52 -10.07 -1.98
C MET A 120 -3.80 -11.33 -1.15
N LEU A 121 -4.76 -12.15 -1.58
CA LEU A 121 -5.05 -13.43 -0.92
C LEU A 121 -3.82 -14.35 -0.91
N LYS A 122 -3.13 -14.49 -2.04
CA LYS A 122 -1.91 -15.31 -2.13
C LYS A 122 -0.75 -14.73 -1.32
N PHE A 123 -0.51 -13.43 -1.46
CA PHE A 123 0.55 -12.72 -0.75
C PHE A 123 0.42 -12.86 0.77
N TYR A 124 -0.78 -12.59 1.31
CA TYR A 124 -1.02 -12.74 2.75
C TYR A 124 -1.03 -14.20 3.20
N SER A 125 -1.45 -15.15 2.35
CA SER A 125 -1.35 -16.57 2.65
C SER A 125 0.11 -17.01 2.83
N HIS A 126 1.01 -16.62 1.91
CA HIS A 126 2.43 -16.95 2.01
C HIS A 126 3.10 -16.29 3.21
N LEU A 127 2.78 -15.02 3.49
CA LEU A 127 3.24 -14.33 4.70
C LEU A 127 2.82 -15.06 5.98
N LYS A 128 1.55 -15.47 6.06
CA LYS A 128 1.01 -16.21 7.21
C LYS A 128 1.68 -17.57 7.39
N ASN A 129 2.17 -18.18 6.32
CA ASN A 129 2.92 -19.44 6.35
C ASN A 129 4.39 -19.26 6.81
N GLY A 130 4.78 -18.05 7.25
CA GLY A 130 6.11 -17.77 7.77
C GLY A 130 7.14 -17.46 6.70
N GLU A 131 6.72 -17.23 5.46
CA GLU A 131 7.62 -16.75 4.41
C GLU A 131 7.98 -15.27 4.61
N SER A 132 9.17 -14.87 4.16
CA SER A 132 9.56 -13.46 4.16
C SER A 132 8.73 -12.66 3.15
N ALA A 133 8.71 -11.33 3.27
CA ALA A 133 7.95 -10.45 2.39
C ALA A 133 8.39 -10.61 0.91
N SER A 134 9.69 -10.73 0.65
CA SER A 134 10.22 -10.91 -0.70
C SER A 134 9.79 -12.25 -1.30
N LYS A 135 9.84 -13.33 -0.49
CA LYS A 135 9.44 -14.67 -0.92
C LYS A 135 7.94 -14.76 -1.15
N SER A 136 7.15 -14.19 -0.24
CA SER A 136 5.69 -14.11 -0.35
C SER A 136 5.25 -13.35 -1.60
N LEU A 137 5.91 -12.23 -1.91
CA LEU A 137 5.68 -11.47 -3.14
C LEU A 137 5.98 -12.33 -4.37
N GLN A 138 7.16 -12.96 -4.41
CA GLN A 138 7.55 -13.81 -5.54
C GLN A 138 6.56 -14.96 -5.77
N GLN A 139 6.12 -15.63 -4.70
CA GLN A 139 5.18 -16.75 -4.82
C GLN A 139 3.79 -16.29 -5.24
N ALA A 140 3.30 -15.17 -4.71
CA ALA A 140 2.03 -14.59 -5.18
C ALA A 140 2.07 -14.23 -6.67
N MET A 141 3.17 -13.65 -7.17
CA MET A 141 3.33 -13.35 -8.60
C MET A 141 3.39 -14.63 -9.45
N LYS A 142 4.00 -15.71 -8.95
CA LYS A 142 3.99 -17.03 -9.61
C LYS A 142 2.58 -17.63 -9.65
N ASP A 143 1.88 -17.64 -8.53
CA ASP A 143 0.49 -18.12 -8.43
C ASP A 143 -0.43 -17.37 -9.41
N MET A 144 -0.20 -16.07 -9.60
CA MET A 144 -0.94 -15.28 -10.61
C MET A 144 -0.56 -15.69 -12.03
N ARG A 145 0.73 -15.86 -12.31
CA ARG A 145 1.23 -16.19 -13.65
C ARG A 145 0.69 -17.53 -14.17
N ASP A 146 0.38 -18.46 -13.27
CA ASP A 146 -0.23 -19.75 -13.61
C ASP A 146 -1.69 -19.60 -14.10
N ILE A 147 -2.34 -18.47 -13.82
CA ILE A 147 -3.74 -18.18 -14.16
C ILE A 147 -3.87 -17.08 -15.22
N TYR A 148 -2.94 -16.11 -15.21
CA TYR A 148 -2.93 -14.96 -16.11
C TYR A 148 -1.67 -15.00 -16.99
N GLU A 149 -1.88 -15.14 -18.30
CA GLU A 149 -0.77 -15.17 -19.27
C GLU A 149 -0.06 -13.81 -19.36
N GLU A 150 -0.84 -12.72 -19.37
CA GLU A 150 -0.32 -11.38 -19.63
C GLU A 150 0.40 -10.78 -18.41
N PRO A 151 1.65 -10.28 -18.56
CA PRO A 151 2.42 -9.67 -17.48
C PRO A 151 1.75 -8.50 -16.77
N MET A 152 0.80 -7.83 -17.42
CA MET A 152 0.07 -6.72 -16.81
C MET A 152 -0.69 -7.13 -15.55
N TYR A 153 -1.05 -8.41 -15.41
CA TYR A 153 -1.75 -8.93 -14.24
C TYR A 153 -0.80 -9.30 -13.09
N TRP A 154 0.35 -9.89 -13.38
CA TRP A 154 1.22 -10.48 -12.33
C TRP A 154 2.52 -9.71 -12.07
N ALA A 155 2.96 -8.83 -12.98
CA ALA A 155 4.25 -8.13 -12.86
C ALA A 155 4.14 -6.73 -12.23
N GLY A 156 2.95 -6.32 -11.80
CA GLY A 156 2.70 -4.93 -11.39
C GLY A 156 3.09 -4.59 -9.95
N PHE A 157 3.34 -5.57 -9.09
CA PHE A 157 3.72 -5.34 -7.69
C PHE A 157 5.22 -5.45 -7.47
N PHE A 158 5.75 -4.65 -6.54
CA PHE A 158 7.15 -4.72 -6.10
C PHE A 158 7.27 -4.43 -4.61
N LEU A 159 8.40 -4.83 -4.02
CA LEU A 159 8.79 -4.60 -2.64
C LEU A 159 10.03 -3.71 -2.59
N ILE A 160 10.07 -2.77 -1.64
CA ILE A 160 11.26 -1.97 -1.32
C ILE A 160 11.47 -1.92 0.20
N GLY A 161 12.73 -1.98 0.63
CA GLY A 161 13.12 -1.99 2.05
C GLY A 161 13.67 -3.35 2.49
N ASP A 162 13.54 -3.65 3.78
CA ASP A 162 14.03 -4.88 4.40
C ASP A 162 13.23 -6.12 3.95
N ASP A 163 13.88 -7.28 3.88
CA ASP A 163 13.16 -8.55 3.76
C ASP A 163 12.65 -9.01 5.14
N VAL A 164 11.47 -8.53 5.50
CA VAL A 164 10.85 -8.82 6.81
C VAL A 164 10.10 -10.14 6.80
N THR A 165 10.13 -10.86 7.93
CA THR A 165 9.24 -12.01 8.18
C THR A 165 8.25 -11.60 9.26
N ILE A 166 6.95 -11.82 9.01
CA ILE A 166 5.90 -11.49 9.97
C ILE A 166 5.58 -12.74 10.76
N THR A 167 5.86 -12.72 12.06
CA THR A 167 5.39 -13.76 12.98
C THR A 167 3.98 -13.39 13.42
N VAL A 168 3.01 -14.12 12.87
CA VAL A 168 1.56 -14.00 13.17
C VAL A 168 1.19 -14.93 14.31
#